data_AF-A0A0G0YP95-F1
#
_entry.id   AF-A0A0G0YP95-F1
#
_cell.length_a   1.000
_cell.length_b   1.000
_cell.length_c   1.000
_cell.angle_alpha   90.00
_cell.angle_beta   90.00
_cell.angle_gamma   90.00
#
_symmetry.space_group_name_H-M   'P 1'
#
loop_
_entity.id
_entity.type
_entity.pdbx_description
1 polymer ?
#
loop_
_entity_poly.entity_id
_entity_poly.type
_entity_poly.pdbx_seq_one_letter_code
_entity_poly.pdbx_strand_id
1 'polypeptide(L)'
;MDKSSTITIIDEKNLRGVLAPPEIVSKETLENLVDFIELSNPEISKETEKRVKNSDRKKTWIPAEEVERRLKKRLNLSKQPYA
;
A
#
# COMPACT_ATOMS: atom_id res chain seq x y z
N MET A 1 11.97 35.65 6.85
CA MET A 1 13.00 34.67 6.46
C MET A 1 12.29 33.35 6.25
N ASP A 2 12.50 32.78 5.08
CA ASP A 2 11.67 31.73 4.48
C ASP A 2 11.53 30.49 5.34
N LYS A 3 10.31 29.93 5.33
CA LYS A 3 10.00 28.59 5.82
C LYS A 3 10.76 27.60 4.94
N SER A 4 12.04 27.36 5.24
CA SER A 4 12.75 26.22 4.67
C SER A 4 11.88 25.00 4.95
N SER A 5 11.42 24.36 3.89
CA SER A 5 10.60 23.16 3.95
C SER A 5 11.18 22.20 4.97
N THR A 6 10.47 22.01 6.09
CA THR A 6 10.91 21.20 7.24
C THR A 6 10.92 19.70 6.95
N ILE A 7 10.87 19.34 5.66
CA ILE A 7 10.81 17.99 5.13
C ILE A 7 11.98 17.86 4.16
N THR A 8 12.85 16.89 4.43
CA THR A 8 13.96 16.52 3.55
C THR A 8 13.66 15.18 2.90
N ILE A 9 13.76 15.11 1.58
CA ILE A 9 13.60 13.87 0.82
C ILE A 9 15.00 13.32 0.52
N ILE A 10 15.22 12.05 0.85
CA ILE A 10 16.43 11.30 0.53
C ILE A 10 16.08 10.40 -0.66
N ASP A 11 16.76 10.59 -1.80
CA ASP A 11 16.70 9.70 -2.97
C ASP A 11 18.11 9.40 -3.44
N GLU A 12 18.71 8.37 -2.84
CA GLU A 12 20.01 7.83 -3.24
C GLU A 12 19.86 6.41 -3.77
N LYS A 13 20.89 5.94 -4.47
CA LYS A 13 20.90 4.62 -5.14
C LYS A 13 20.53 3.46 -4.21
N ASN A 14 20.84 3.56 -2.93
CA ASN A 14 20.65 2.50 -1.94
C ASN A 14 19.67 2.87 -0.82
N LEU A 15 19.17 4.11 -0.78
CA LEU A 15 18.32 4.58 0.31
C LEU A 15 17.31 5.62 -0.21
N ARG A 16 16.03 5.36 0.05
CA ARG A 16 14.94 6.31 -0.17
C ARG A 16 14.22 6.55 1.15
N GLY A 17 13.95 7.81 1.48
CA GLY A 17 13.31 8.14 2.74
C GLY A 17 12.91 9.60 2.85
N VAL A 18 12.19 9.91 3.92
CA VAL A 18 11.75 11.27 4.25
C VAL A 18 12.15 11.56 5.70
N LEU A 19 12.87 12.66 5.91
CA LEU A 19 13.19 13.20 7.23
C LEU A 19 12.30 14.41 7.50
N ALA A 20 11.53 14.34 8.57
CA ALA A 20 10.65 15.44 8.98
C ALA A 20 10.43 15.42 10.50
N PRO A 21 10.14 16.57 11.13
CA PRO A 21 9.72 16.62 12.52
C PRO A 21 8.45 15.80 12.75
N PRO A 22 8.34 15.14 13.91
CA PRO A 22 7.21 14.27 14.24
C PRO A 22 5.88 15.02 14.29
N GLU A 23 5.89 16.33 14.49
CA GLU A 23 4.69 17.17 14.52
C GLU A 23 4.12 17.46 13.12
N ILE A 24 4.91 17.25 12.06
CA ILE A 24 4.57 17.62 10.69
C ILE A 24 4.10 16.42 9.88
N VAL A 25 4.55 15.22 10.23
CA VAL A 25 4.18 13.98 9.53
C VAL A 25 3.45 13.07 10.50
N SER A 26 2.14 12.96 10.31
CA SER A 26 1.33 11.99 11.05
C SER A 26 1.79 10.57 10.72
N LYS A 27 1.52 9.62 11.63
CA LYS A 27 1.80 8.20 11.39
C LYS A 27 1.14 7.71 10.09
N GLU A 28 -0.10 8.12 9.82
CA GLU A 28 -0.82 7.80 8.58
C GLU A 28 -0.10 8.36 7.34
N THR A 29 0.46 9.56 7.43
CA THR A 29 1.25 10.15 6.33
C THR A 29 2.55 9.39 6.08
N LEU A 30 3.21 8.88 7.14
CA LEU A 30 4.40 8.02 6.98
C LEU A 30 4.05 6.70 6.29
N GLU A 31 2.95 6.06 6.69
CA GLU A 31 2.48 4.80 6.07
C GLU A 31 2.19 5.01 4.57
N ASN A 32 1.48 6.09 4.22
CA ASN A 32 1.21 6.43 2.81
C ASN A 32 2.49 6.73 2.00
N LEU A 33 3.51 7.35 2.61
CA LEU A 33 4.79 7.63 1.96
C LEU A 33 5.60 6.34 1.70
N VAL A 34 5.57 5.40 2.64
CA VAL A 34 6.22 4.09 2.46
C VAL A 34 5.54 3.32 1.33
N ASP A 35 4.21 3.25 1.33
CA ASP A 35 3.43 2.61 0.27
C ASP A 35 3.73 3.25 -1.10
N PHE A 36 3.83 4.58 -1.16
CA PHE A 36 4.19 5.30 -2.38
C PHE A 36 5.59 4.94 -2.89
N ILE A 37 6.58 4.87 -2.00
CA ILE A 37 7.95 4.49 -2.36
C ILE A 37 8.00 3.03 -2.84
N GLU A 38 7.32 2.11 -2.18
CA GLU A 38 7.26 0.70 -2.61
C GLU A 38 6.62 0.56 -4.00
N LEU A 39 5.54 1.31 -4.26
CA LEU A 39 4.86 1.32 -5.56
C LEU A 39 5.60 2.11 -6.64
N SER A 40 6.61 2.91 -6.28
CA SER A 40 7.43 3.70 -7.21
C SER A 40 8.50 2.89 -7.96
N ASN A 41 8.64 1.60 -7.66
CA ASN A 41 9.44 0.70 -8.49
C ASN A 41 8.76 0.52 -9.87
N PRO A 42 9.40 0.91 -10.99
CA PRO A 42 8.81 0.84 -12.32
C PRO A 42 8.31 -0.56 -12.73
N GLU A 43 8.94 -1.62 -12.21
CA GLU A 43 8.50 -2.99 -12.45
C GLU A 43 7.18 -3.30 -11.74
N ILE A 44 7.07 -2.88 -10.47
CA ILE A 44 5.86 -3.04 -9.65
C ILE A 44 4.72 -2.20 -10.24
N SER A 45 4.99 -0.96 -10.69
CA SER A 45 3.95 -0.13 -11.31
C SER A 45 3.42 -0.78 -12.60
N LYS A 46 4.31 -1.28 -13.48
CA LYS A 46 3.92 -1.97 -14.72
C LYS A 46 3.14 -3.25 -14.46
N GLU A 47 3.57 -4.04 -13.47
CA GLU A 47 2.86 -5.26 -13.09
C GLU A 47 1.47 -4.95 -12.52
N THR A 48 1.38 -3.95 -11.65
CA THR A 48 0.12 -3.49 -11.06
C THR A 48 -0.84 -3.02 -12.15
N GLU A 49 -0.38 -2.21 -13.09
CA GLU A 49 -1.19 -1.74 -14.22
C GLU A 49 -1.71 -2.93 -15.06
N LYS A 50 -0.86 -3.92 -15.34
CA LYS A 50 -1.26 -5.14 -16.07
C LYS A 50 -2.34 -5.91 -15.30
N ARG A 51 -2.21 -6.05 -13.98
CA ARG A 51 -3.20 -6.75 -13.13
C ARG A 51 -4.54 -6.01 -13.06
N VAL A 52 -4.51 -4.68 -12.95
CA VAL A 52 -5.71 -3.83 -12.97
C VAL A 52 -6.44 -3.98 -14.31
N LYS A 53 -5.75 -3.76 -15.44
CA LYS A 53 -6.34 -3.90 -16.79
C LYS A 53 -6.93 -5.28 -17.04
N ASN A 54 -6.25 -6.33 -16.58
CA ASN A 54 -6.76 -7.70 -16.69
C ASN A 54 -8.03 -7.91 -15.87
N SER A 55 -8.11 -7.31 -14.68
CA SER A 55 -9.27 -7.41 -13.79
C SER A 55 -10.46 -6.63 -14.32
N ASP A 56 -10.23 -5.45 -14.91
CA ASP A 56 -11.25 -4.67 -15.61
C ASP A 56 -11.82 -5.45 -16.80
N ARG A 57 -10.94 -5.98 -17.65
CA ARG A 57 -11.32 -6.74 -18.84
C ARG A 57 -12.12 -7.99 -18.49
N LYS A 58 -11.76 -8.67 -17.40
CA LYS A 58 -12.44 -9.89 -16.93
C LYS A 58 -13.60 -9.61 -15.97
N LYS A 59 -13.82 -8.35 -15.57
CA LYS A 59 -14.81 -7.93 -14.57
C LYS A 59 -14.72 -8.73 -13.26
N THR A 60 -13.50 -8.93 -12.77
CA THR A 60 -13.24 -9.77 -11.59
C THR A 60 -13.15 -9.00 -10.27
N TRP A 61 -13.41 -7.69 -10.29
CA TRP A 61 -13.45 -6.89 -9.08
C TRP A 61 -14.58 -7.36 -8.16
N ILE A 62 -14.27 -7.45 -6.88
CA ILE A 62 -15.25 -7.74 -5.82
C ILE A 62 -15.24 -6.59 -4.82
N PRO A 63 -16.40 -6.22 -4.25
CA PRO A 63 -16.46 -5.23 -3.19
C PRO A 63 -15.62 -5.63 -1.97
N ALA A 64 -15.12 -4.65 -1.22
CA ALA A 64 -14.30 -4.90 -0.05
C ALA A 64 -15.04 -5.76 1.00
N GLU A 65 -16.35 -5.55 1.16
CA GLU A 65 -17.20 -6.29 2.08
C GLU A 65 -17.24 -7.78 1.71
N GLU A 66 -17.20 -8.10 0.42
CA GLU A 66 -17.16 -9.48 -0.07
C GLU A 66 -15.80 -10.14 0.20
N VAL A 67 -14.70 -9.37 0.13
CA VAL A 67 -13.37 -9.84 0.53
C VAL A 67 -13.36 -10.19 2.02
N GLU A 68 -13.86 -9.30 2.86
CA GLU A 68 -13.94 -9.52 4.31
C GLU A 68 -14.80 -10.75 4.66
N ARG A 69 -15.96 -10.88 4.00
CA ARG A 69 -16.86 -12.02 4.21
C ARG A 69 -16.17 -13.34 3.88
N ARG A 70 -15.42 -13.41 2.78
CA ARG A 70 -14.64 -14.60 2.39
C ARG A 70 -13.54 -14.92 3.39
N LEU A 71 -12.85 -13.89 3.89
CA LEU A 71 -11.81 -14.05 4.90
C LEU A 71 -12.39 -14.62 6.21
N LYS A 72 -13.46 -14.00 6.73
CA LYS A 72 -14.18 -14.47 7.93
C LYS A 72 -14.65 -15.93 7.77
N LYS A 73 -15.20 -16.29 6.61
CA LYS A 73 -15.62 -17.66 6.31
C LYS A 73 -14.45 -18.66 6.36
N ARG A 74 -13.30 -18.31 5.77
CA ARG A 74 -12.09 -19.16 5.80
C ARG A 74 -11.57 -19.37 7.22
N LEU A 75 -11.52 -18.31 8.02
CA LEU A 75 -11.06 -18.37 9.41
C LEU A 75 -11.99 -19.17 10.32
N ASN A 76 -13.30 -19.20 10.00
CA ASN A 76 -14.26 -20.04 10.72
C ASN A 76 -14.19 -21.52 10.30
N LEU A 77 -13.90 -21.80 9.02
CA LEU A 77 -13.68 -23.16 8.52
C LEU A 77 -12.39 -23.78 9.11
N SER A 78 -11.33 -22.99 9.31
CA SER A 78 -10.10 -23.47 9.96
C SER A 78 -10.25 -23.77 11.46
N LYS A 79 -11.39 -23.42 12.07
CA LYS A 79 -11.71 -23.70 13.48
C LYS A 79 -12.56 -24.94 13.69
N GLN A 80 -13.03 -25.59 12.61
CA GLN A 80 -13.70 -26.88 12.72
C GLN A 80 -12.63 -27.98 12.73
N PRO A 81 -12.45 -28.74 13.83
CA PRO A 81 -11.60 -29.92 13.78
C PRO A 81 -12.21 -30.92 12.80
N TYR A 82 -11.37 -31.58 12.01
CA TYR A 82 -11.78 -32.70 11.17
C TYR A 82 -12.57 -33.70 12.03
N ALA A 83 -13.86 -33.85 11.71
CA ALA A 83 -14.74 -34.86 12.31
C ALA A 83 -14.54 -36.20 11.60
#